data_AF-A0ABD5PEM0-F1
#
_entry.id   AF-A0ABD5PEM0-F1
#
_cell.length_a   1.000
_cell.length_b   1.000
_cell.length_c   1.000
_cell.angle_alpha   90.00
_cell.angle_beta   90.00
_cell.angle_gamma   90.00
#
_symmetry.space_group_name_H-M   'P 1'
#
loop_
_entity.id
_entity.type
_entity.pdbx_description
1 polymer ?
#
loop_
_entity_poly.entity_id
_entity_poly.type
_entity_poly.pdbx_seq_one_letter_code
_entity_poly.pdbx_strand_id
1 'polypeptide(L)'
;MNVPSKRIGLLLLAVTGLSAVSLGVVAQGEGQIVLESSVQTETRTVSYANETHTVSSVGRVQAGDPLTALVTVPSEVQSLRLSDGNGSVVTERRVRGDDSVTLSTRGLAPGEYVVSTRDENGTTEDAVPVVVAGYETTLSVRGSAGYGPTVFSVTPREVTAAPAVDDVRVVVRGPDGISRMNATESGDGNYTALATLDPGSYRVYAEVYAGDRVVGTSDSIRVRVSNETTTVTRTPENGTVAEDATTSANETPETTQSTAENRTAVGNGTTTENGTADANRTQRTGTPAASVDDAGNATSTGGIGDLGGPGVTNALGGRFSGLTGSPLLLVGALVGGLVLSTAAYQTLYALRRR
;
A
#
# COMPACT_ATOMS: atom_id res chain seq x y z
N MET A 1 -48.88 11.91 -55.13
CA MET A 1 -47.64 11.77 -54.34
C MET A 1 -47.94 12.15 -52.91
N ASN A 2 -48.16 11.16 -52.05
CA ASN A 2 -48.42 11.34 -50.61
C ASN A 2 -47.52 10.34 -49.90
N VAL A 3 -46.55 10.81 -49.13
CA VAL A 3 -45.74 9.96 -48.25
C VAL A 3 -46.35 10.04 -46.85
N PRO A 4 -46.92 8.96 -46.31
CA PRO A 4 -47.42 8.97 -44.94
C PRO A 4 -46.25 8.93 -43.95
N SER A 5 -46.23 9.97 -43.11
CA SER A 5 -45.47 10.11 -41.88
C SER A 5 -45.60 8.87 -40.98
N LYS A 6 -44.50 8.12 -40.84
CA LYS A 6 -44.38 7.08 -39.81
C LYS A 6 -43.98 7.73 -38.49
N ARG A 7 -44.81 7.41 -37.49
CA ARG A 7 -44.90 7.99 -36.17
C ARG A 7 -43.65 7.68 -35.34
N ILE A 8 -43.24 8.71 -34.61
CA ILE A 8 -42.42 8.71 -33.41
C ILE A 8 -42.97 7.63 -32.45
N GLY A 9 -42.22 6.53 -32.33
CA GLY A 9 -42.43 5.50 -31.31
C GLY A 9 -41.38 5.69 -30.22
N LEU A 10 -41.75 6.48 -29.22
CA LEU A 10 -41.04 6.69 -27.96
C LEU A 10 -40.78 5.34 -27.27
N LEU A 11 -39.58 4.78 -27.40
CA LEU A 11 -39.16 3.59 -26.67
C LEU A 11 -38.47 4.02 -25.36
N LEU A 12 -39.30 4.29 -24.37
CA LEU A 12 -38.88 4.56 -22.98
C LEU A 12 -39.09 3.25 -22.21
N LEU A 13 -38.08 2.38 -22.13
CA LEU A 13 -38.17 1.18 -21.29
C LEU A 13 -36.80 0.71 -20.78
N ALA A 14 -36.55 1.08 -19.52
CA ALA A 14 -35.79 0.32 -18.52
C ALA A 14 -34.41 -0.24 -18.94
N VAL A 15 -33.41 0.63 -19.03
CA VAL A 15 -32.02 0.23 -18.73
C VAL A 15 -31.88 0.21 -17.21
N THR A 16 -32.41 -0.85 -16.60
CA THR A 16 -32.01 -1.28 -15.26
C THR A 16 -30.60 -1.86 -15.44
N GLY A 17 -29.62 -0.97 -15.56
CA GLY A 17 -28.20 -1.28 -15.57
C GLY A 17 -27.87 -1.89 -14.23
N LEU A 18 -27.99 -3.22 -14.17
CA LEU A 18 -27.59 -4.08 -13.08
C LEU A 18 -26.10 -3.85 -12.85
N SER A 19 -25.81 -2.82 -12.06
CA SER A 19 -24.52 -2.62 -11.43
C SER A 19 -24.41 -3.74 -10.42
N ALA A 20 -24.02 -4.92 -10.90
CA ALA A 20 -23.52 -5.98 -10.07
C ALA A 20 -22.24 -5.48 -9.43
N VAL A 21 -22.40 -4.62 -8.43
CA VAL A 21 -21.45 -4.52 -7.34
C VAL A 21 -21.47 -5.91 -6.75
N SER A 22 -20.56 -6.77 -7.23
CA SER A 22 -20.17 -7.98 -6.53
C SER A 22 -19.56 -7.49 -5.22
N LEU A 23 -20.43 -7.17 -4.26
CA LEU A 23 -20.09 -7.27 -2.85
C LEU A 23 -19.68 -8.72 -2.71
N GLY A 24 -18.36 -8.94 -2.74
CA GLY A 24 -17.78 -10.26 -2.55
C GLY A 24 -18.45 -10.84 -1.32
N VAL A 25 -19.02 -12.03 -1.48
CA VAL A 25 -19.38 -12.86 -0.34
C VAL A 25 -18.07 -13.01 0.42
N VAL A 26 -17.91 -12.24 1.50
CA VAL A 26 -16.84 -12.46 2.46
C VAL A 26 -17.16 -13.84 3.00
N ALA A 27 -16.39 -14.84 2.58
CA ALA A 27 -16.55 -16.20 3.08
C ALA A 27 -16.43 -16.10 4.60
N GLN A 28 -17.54 -16.25 5.31
CA GLN A 28 -17.56 -16.31 6.76
C GLN A 28 -16.80 -17.58 7.14
N GLY A 29 -15.52 -17.46 7.47
CA GLY A 29 -14.70 -18.60 7.86
C GLY A 29 -13.20 -18.45 7.69
N GLU A 30 -12.73 -17.49 6.89
CA GLU A 30 -11.29 -17.25 6.72
C GLU A 30 -10.85 -16.15 7.69
N GLY A 31 -9.79 -16.42 8.47
CA GLY A 31 -9.19 -15.41 9.34
C GLY A 31 -8.80 -14.17 8.52
N GLN A 32 -8.99 -12.98 9.08
CA GLN A 32 -8.66 -11.71 8.42
C GLN A 32 -7.76 -10.85 9.31
N ILE A 33 -6.72 -10.29 8.72
CA ILE A 33 -5.79 -9.35 9.34
C ILE A 33 -5.95 -7.98 8.68
N VAL A 34 -6.17 -6.94 9.49
CA VAL A 34 -6.15 -5.54 9.05
C VAL A 34 -5.15 -4.77 9.89
N LEU A 35 -4.17 -4.15 9.25
CA LEU A 35 -3.17 -3.33 9.93
C LEU A 35 -3.63 -1.87 9.96
N GLU A 36 -3.55 -1.22 11.13
CA GLU A 36 -3.98 0.18 11.30
C GLU A 36 -3.19 1.13 10.40
N SER A 37 -1.88 0.93 10.34
CA SER A 37 -0.98 1.69 9.47
C SER A 37 -0.70 0.88 8.21
N SER A 38 -1.64 0.89 7.26
CA SER A 38 -1.48 0.22 5.97
C SER A 38 -1.60 1.20 4.80
N VAL A 39 -0.80 0.96 3.77
CA VAL A 39 -0.88 1.64 2.48
C VAL A 39 -1.56 0.68 1.52
N GLN A 40 -2.59 1.16 0.82
CA GLN A 40 -3.23 0.39 -0.24
C GLN A 40 -2.26 0.20 -1.41
N THR A 41 -2.08 -1.04 -1.82
CA THR A 41 -1.21 -1.40 -2.94
C THR A 41 -2.02 -2.03 -4.08
N GLU A 42 -1.32 -2.59 -5.06
CA GLU A 42 -1.96 -3.49 -6.01
C GLU A 42 -2.54 -4.72 -5.29
N THR A 43 -3.69 -5.18 -5.75
CA THR A 43 -4.19 -6.50 -5.38
C THR A 43 -3.42 -7.53 -6.19
N ARG A 44 -2.67 -8.40 -5.52
CA ARG A 44 -1.89 -9.45 -6.17
C ARG A 44 -1.96 -10.73 -5.36
N THR A 45 -1.76 -11.82 -6.08
CA THR A 45 -1.67 -13.14 -5.50
C THR A 45 -0.20 -13.46 -5.25
N VAL A 46 0.15 -13.79 -4.01
CA VAL A 46 1.53 -14.12 -3.60
C VAL A 46 1.56 -15.50 -2.96
N SER A 47 2.65 -16.23 -3.15
CA SER A 47 2.86 -17.51 -2.46
C SER A 47 3.62 -17.28 -1.16
N TYR A 48 3.05 -17.70 -0.04
CA TYR A 48 3.67 -17.67 1.30
C TYR A 48 3.41 -19.03 1.96
N ALA A 49 4.42 -19.66 2.55
CA ALA A 49 4.30 -20.98 3.20
C ALA A 49 3.69 -22.10 2.32
N ASN A 50 3.93 -22.09 1.00
CA ASN A 50 3.32 -22.97 0.00
C ASN A 50 1.81 -22.77 -0.23
N GLU A 51 1.24 -21.73 0.37
CA GLU A 51 -0.14 -21.31 0.19
C GLU A 51 -0.20 -20.02 -0.62
N THR A 52 -1.38 -19.70 -1.11
CA THR A 52 -1.60 -18.59 -2.03
C THR A 52 -2.48 -17.55 -1.36
N HIS A 53 -1.97 -16.34 -1.17
CA HIS A 53 -2.65 -15.26 -0.47
C HIS A 53 -2.91 -14.09 -1.41
N THR A 54 -4.07 -13.45 -1.25
CA THR A 54 -4.41 -12.22 -1.98
C THR A 54 -4.07 -11.02 -1.12
N VAL A 55 -3.02 -10.30 -1.50
CA VAL A 55 -2.56 -9.11 -0.79
C VAL A 55 -3.05 -7.88 -1.55
N SER A 56 -3.67 -6.94 -0.84
CA SER A 56 -4.14 -5.65 -1.39
C SER A 56 -3.65 -4.43 -0.63
N SER A 57 -2.90 -4.64 0.44
CA SER A 57 -2.28 -3.59 1.24
C SER A 57 -0.96 -4.08 1.82
N VAL A 58 -0.10 -3.12 2.16
CA VAL A 58 1.17 -3.35 2.85
C VAL A 58 1.13 -2.55 4.15
N GLY A 59 1.40 -3.19 5.28
CA GLY A 59 1.60 -2.51 6.54
C GLY A 59 2.87 -1.67 6.50
N ARG A 60 2.86 -0.49 7.13
CA ARG A 60 4.04 0.36 7.27
C ARG A 60 4.19 0.77 8.72
N VAL A 61 5.38 0.62 9.26
CA VAL A 61 5.70 0.98 10.65
C VAL A 61 7.17 1.42 10.73
N GLN A 62 7.50 2.38 11.59
CA GLN A 62 8.89 2.73 11.85
C GLN A 62 9.51 1.73 12.83
N ALA A 63 10.82 1.52 12.76
CA ALA A 63 11.51 0.64 13.70
C ALA A 63 11.38 1.17 15.13
N GLY A 64 10.84 0.36 16.05
CA GLY A 64 10.59 0.75 17.44
C GLY A 64 9.15 1.15 17.72
N ASP A 65 8.38 1.55 16.71
CA ASP A 65 6.97 1.90 16.87
C ASP A 65 6.09 0.63 16.97
N PRO A 66 5.01 0.66 17.78
CA PRO A 66 4.08 -0.45 17.85
C PRO A 66 3.37 -0.68 16.52
N LEU A 67 3.27 -1.94 16.08
CA LEU A 67 2.44 -2.35 14.95
C LEU A 67 1.13 -2.93 15.47
N THR A 68 0.01 -2.25 15.25
CA THR A 68 -1.31 -2.73 15.65
C THR A 68 -2.00 -3.49 14.51
N ALA A 69 -2.45 -4.71 14.81
CA ALA A 69 -3.25 -5.55 13.95
C ALA A 69 -4.64 -5.77 14.55
N LEU A 70 -5.67 -5.54 13.74
CA LEU A 70 -7.04 -5.98 14.00
C LEU A 70 -7.21 -7.33 13.35
N VAL A 71 -7.57 -8.33 14.15
CA VAL A 71 -7.65 -9.72 13.73
C VAL A 71 -9.05 -10.22 13.97
N THR A 72 -9.66 -10.82 12.95
CA THR A 72 -10.93 -11.54 13.04
C THR A 72 -10.66 -12.99 12.71
N VAL A 73 -10.76 -13.87 13.70
CA VAL A 73 -10.54 -15.31 13.53
C VAL A 73 -11.73 -16.12 14.00
N PRO A 74 -11.99 -17.31 13.42
CA PRO A 74 -12.97 -18.24 13.99
C PRO A 74 -12.68 -18.51 15.48
N SER A 75 -13.70 -18.90 16.24
CA SER A 75 -13.72 -18.93 17.73
C SER A 75 -12.63 -19.75 18.45
N GLU A 76 -11.77 -20.41 17.70
CA GLU A 76 -10.61 -21.18 18.14
C GLU A 76 -9.40 -20.27 18.43
N VAL A 77 -8.41 -20.80 19.16
CA VAL A 77 -7.20 -20.02 19.49
C VAL A 77 -6.25 -20.08 18.31
N GLN A 78 -5.86 -18.92 17.80
CA GLN A 78 -4.86 -18.81 16.74
C GLN A 78 -3.59 -18.13 17.24
N SER A 79 -2.51 -18.25 16.46
CA SER A 79 -1.29 -17.48 16.67
C SER A 79 -1.15 -16.39 15.62
N LEU A 80 -0.97 -15.15 16.05
CA LEU A 80 -0.54 -14.02 15.23
C LEU A 80 0.98 -13.92 15.29
N ARG A 81 1.65 -14.00 14.14
CA ARG A 81 3.10 -14.02 14.02
C ARG A 81 3.59 -12.85 13.20
N LEU A 82 4.65 -12.20 13.66
CA LEU A 82 5.49 -11.34 12.85
C LEU A 82 6.73 -12.15 12.46
N SER A 83 6.96 -12.33 11.16
CA SER A 83 8.10 -13.07 10.63
C SER A 83 8.95 -12.19 9.72
N ASP A 84 10.26 -12.45 9.68
CA ASP A 84 11.17 -11.78 8.75
C ASP A 84 11.05 -12.32 7.32
N GLY A 85 11.78 -11.71 6.37
CA GLY A 85 11.87 -12.16 4.98
C GLY A 85 12.57 -13.51 4.76
N ASN A 86 12.92 -14.27 5.79
CA ASN A 86 13.33 -15.67 5.71
C ASN A 86 12.29 -16.62 6.33
N GLY A 87 11.18 -16.08 6.85
CA GLY A 87 10.17 -16.85 7.59
C GLY A 87 10.54 -17.13 9.05
N SER A 88 11.59 -16.52 9.59
CA SER A 88 11.94 -16.64 11.00
C SER A 88 10.96 -15.82 11.84
N VAL A 89 10.38 -16.45 12.85
CA VAL A 89 9.43 -15.78 13.74
C VAL A 89 10.18 -14.80 14.64
N VAL A 90 9.81 -13.53 14.55
CA VAL A 90 10.32 -12.45 15.39
C VAL A 90 9.48 -12.33 16.67
N THR A 91 8.16 -12.35 16.51
CA THR A 91 7.20 -12.17 17.60
C THR A 91 5.97 -13.03 17.33
N GLU A 92 5.41 -13.61 18.39
CA GLU A 92 4.20 -14.41 18.33
C GLU A 92 3.28 -14.04 19.49
N ARG A 93 1.98 -13.96 19.20
CA ARG A 93 0.90 -13.70 20.16
C ARG A 93 -0.25 -14.66 19.90
N ARG A 94 -0.94 -15.08 20.95
CA ARG A 94 -2.19 -15.83 20.82
C ARG A 94 -3.35 -14.86 20.68
N VAL A 95 -4.29 -15.19 19.80
CA VAL A 95 -5.49 -14.39 19.50
C VAL A 95 -6.71 -15.29 19.48
N ARG A 96 -7.89 -14.72 19.75
CA ARG A 96 -9.16 -15.46 19.75
C ARG A 96 -10.32 -14.55 19.39
N GLY A 97 -11.16 -14.99 18.44
CA GLY A 97 -12.29 -14.20 17.97
C GLY A 97 -11.83 -12.89 17.31
N ASP A 98 -12.55 -11.81 17.58
CA ASP A 98 -12.14 -10.46 17.19
C ASP A 98 -11.20 -9.87 18.25
N ASP A 99 -9.97 -9.53 17.87
CA ASP A 99 -8.95 -9.01 18.80
C ASP A 99 -8.14 -7.87 18.16
N SER A 100 -7.60 -7.00 19.02
CA SER A 100 -6.67 -5.93 18.63
C SER A 100 -5.33 -6.18 19.30
N VAL A 101 -4.32 -6.50 18.50
CA VAL A 101 -3.02 -6.95 18.99
C VAL A 101 -1.92 -5.99 18.58
N THR A 102 -1.13 -5.57 19.55
CA THR A 102 0.09 -4.80 19.30
C THR A 102 1.31 -5.71 19.27
N LEU A 103 2.03 -5.66 18.15
CA LEU A 103 3.31 -6.33 17.94
C LEU A 103 4.44 -5.30 18.12
N SER A 104 5.48 -5.67 18.88
CA SER A 104 6.64 -4.81 19.08
C SER A 104 7.58 -4.91 17.88
N THR A 105 7.98 -3.78 17.31
CA THR A 105 9.02 -3.71 16.26
C THR A 105 10.38 -3.27 16.79
N ARG A 106 10.51 -3.11 18.12
CA ARG A 106 11.77 -2.69 18.75
C ARG A 106 12.90 -3.66 18.44
N GLY A 107 14.00 -3.13 17.94
CA GLY A 107 15.19 -3.90 17.56
C GLY A 107 15.11 -4.55 16.19
N LEU A 108 14.02 -4.35 15.44
CA LEU A 108 13.93 -4.79 14.06
C LEU A 108 14.76 -3.89 13.15
N ALA A 109 15.49 -4.53 12.24
CA ALA A 109 16.17 -3.83 11.16
C ALA A 109 15.14 -3.38 10.10
N PRO A 110 15.35 -2.23 9.43
CA PRO A 110 14.56 -1.86 8.26
C PRO A 110 14.48 -2.98 7.20
N GLY A 111 13.31 -3.18 6.63
CA GLY A 111 13.08 -4.21 5.61
C GLY A 111 11.66 -4.76 5.55
N GLU A 112 11.52 -5.86 4.84
CA GLU A 112 10.24 -6.57 4.62
C GLU A 112 10.02 -7.68 5.66
N TYR A 113 8.80 -7.71 6.19
CA TYR A 113 8.29 -8.66 7.18
C TYR A 113 6.89 -9.12 6.75
N VAL A 114 6.36 -10.13 7.44
CA VAL A 114 4.99 -10.61 7.22
C VAL A 114 4.31 -10.78 8.56
N VAL A 115 3.10 -10.23 8.69
CA VAL A 115 2.17 -10.56 9.77
C VAL A 115 1.24 -11.65 9.26
N SER A 116 1.16 -12.78 9.96
CA SER A 116 0.31 -13.90 9.57
C SER A 116 -0.43 -14.51 10.75
N THR A 117 -1.60 -15.08 10.49
CA THR A 117 -2.35 -15.91 11.44
C THR A 117 -2.10 -17.38 11.14
N ARG A 118 -1.99 -18.19 12.20
CA ARG A 118 -1.94 -19.65 12.07
C ARG A 118 -2.90 -20.35 13.03
N ASP A 119 -3.50 -21.41 12.52
CA ASP A 119 -4.34 -22.33 13.29
C ASP A 119 -3.50 -23.20 14.26
N GLU A 120 -4.17 -24.03 15.05
CA GLU A 120 -3.52 -24.96 15.99
C GLU A 120 -2.66 -26.04 15.29
N ASN A 121 -2.90 -26.30 14.00
CA ASN A 121 -2.14 -27.24 13.18
C ASN A 121 -0.90 -26.60 12.54
N GLY A 122 -0.74 -25.28 12.65
CA GLY A 122 0.34 -24.50 12.05
C GLY A 122 0.11 -24.10 10.58
N THR A 123 -1.10 -24.27 10.06
CA THR A 123 -1.55 -23.80 8.73
C THR A 123 -1.66 -22.28 8.73
N THR A 124 -1.29 -21.60 7.64
CA THR A 124 -1.41 -20.13 7.56
C THR A 124 -2.78 -19.76 7.00
N GLU A 125 -3.57 -18.99 7.74
CA GLU A 125 -4.90 -18.59 7.27
C GLU A 125 -4.85 -17.28 6.48
N ASP A 126 -4.14 -16.28 7.01
CA ASP A 126 -3.96 -14.99 6.36
C ASP A 126 -2.51 -14.49 6.52
N ALA A 127 -2.07 -13.65 5.58
CA ALA A 127 -0.73 -13.10 5.54
C ALA A 127 -0.73 -11.70 4.91
N VAL A 128 -0.29 -10.71 5.69
CA VAL A 128 -0.18 -9.32 5.26
C VAL A 128 1.29 -8.89 5.32
N PRO A 129 1.89 -8.43 4.20
CA PRO A 129 3.24 -7.93 4.22
C PRO A 129 3.35 -6.62 5.00
N VAL A 130 4.51 -6.41 5.62
CA VAL A 130 4.82 -5.23 6.43
C VAL A 130 6.21 -4.73 6.06
N VAL A 131 6.33 -3.41 5.87
CA VAL A 131 7.62 -2.72 5.73
C VAL A 131 7.94 -2.02 7.03
N VAL A 132 9.03 -2.44 7.67
CA VAL A 132 9.66 -1.67 8.75
C VAL A 132 10.54 -0.62 8.08
N ALA A 133 10.12 0.64 8.16
CA ALA A 133 10.71 1.74 7.41
C ALA A 133 12.07 2.14 7.99
N GLY A 134 13.07 2.15 7.13
CA GLY A 134 14.32 2.90 7.33
C GLY A 134 14.22 4.32 6.78
N TYR A 135 13.36 4.52 5.78
CA TYR A 135 13.12 5.80 5.13
C TYR A 135 11.63 6.18 5.15
N GLU A 136 11.33 7.37 5.64
CA GLU A 136 10.07 8.06 5.39
C GLU A 136 10.09 8.60 3.97
N THR A 137 9.16 8.19 3.12
CA THR A 137 9.18 8.49 1.69
C THR A 137 8.01 9.38 1.32
N THR A 138 8.31 10.54 0.74
CA THR A 138 7.28 11.41 0.17
C THR A 138 7.28 11.31 -1.35
N LEU A 139 6.09 11.31 -1.95
CA LEU A 139 5.89 11.28 -3.39
C LEU A 139 5.09 12.52 -3.79
N SER A 140 5.59 13.24 -4.79
CA SER A 140 4.88 14.36 -5.42
C SER A 140 4.89 14.21 -6.94
N VAL A 141 3.94 14.88 -7.59
CA VAL A 141 3.80 14.87 -9.05
C VAL A 141 3.83 16.30 -9.57
N ARG A 142 4.61 16.52 -10.64
CA ARG A 142 4.68 17.78 -11.40
C ARG A 142 4.35 17.48 -12.87
N GLY A 143 3.53 18.32 -13.47
CA GLY A 143 2.99 18.10 -14.82
C GLY A 143 1.48 18.29 -14.84
N SER A 144 0.96 18.88 -15.92
CA SER A 144 -0.45 19.25 -16.01
C SER A 144 -1.35 18.04 -16.30
N ALA A 145 -2.64 18.20 -16.01
CA ALA A 145 -3.72 17.25 -16.29
C ALA A 145 -4.00 17.02 -17.79
N GLY A 146 -3.00 17.20 -18.67
CA GLY A 146 -3.09 17.01 -20.11
C GLY A 146 -2.17 15.90 -20.62
N TYR A 147 -2.20 15.66 -21.93
CA TYR A 147 -1.35 14.67 -22.59
C TYR A 147 0.12 15.13 -22.60
N GLY A 148 1.02 14.39 -21.94
CA GLY A 148 2.44 14.73 -21.87
C GLY A 148 3.22 13.93 -20.82
N PRO A 149 4.55 14.16 -20.70
CA PRO A 149 5.37 13.52 -19.68
C PRO A 149 4.94 14.00 -18.29
N THR A 150 4.56 13.05 -17.45
CA THR A 150 4.31 13.25 -16.01
C THR A 150 5.62 13.04 -15.26
N VAL A 151 5.99 14.00 -14.42
CA VAL A 151 7.21 13.94 -13.61
C VAL A 151 6.83 13.58 -12.18
N PHE A 152 7.38 12.49 -11.67
CA PHE A 152 7.25 12.09 -10.28
C PHE A 152 8.53 12.42 -9.53
N SER A 153 8.41 13.12 -8.41
CA SER A 153 9.53 13.42 -7.52
C SER A 153 9.35 12.67 -6.21
N VAL A 154 10.36 11.88 -5.85
CA VAL A 154 10.41 11.06 -4.64
C VAL A 154 11.52 11.58 -3.74
N THR A 155 11.19 11.82 -2.47
CA THR A 155 12.14 12.28 -1.45
C THR A 155 12.12 11.31 -0.28
N PRO A 156 13.07 10.36 -0.23
CA PRO A 156 13.35 9.54 0.94
C PRO A 156 14.04 10.36 2.02
N ARG A 157 13.62 10.18 3.27
CA ARG A 157 14.27 10.75 4.45
C ARG A 157 14.55 9.63 5.43
N GLU A 158 15.82 9.42 5.78
CA GLU A 158 16.20 8.41 6.76
C GLU A 158 15.57 8.74 8.13
N VAL A 159 14.82 7.78 8.69
CA VAL A 159 14.18 7.88 10.01
C VAL A 159 14.77 6.91 11.03
N THR A 160 15.50 5.91 10.56
CA THR A 160 16.27 4.96 11.38
C THR A 160 17.47 4.50 10.56
N ALA A 161 18.58 4.21 11.24
CA ALA A 161 19.79 3.65 10.63
C ALA A 161 19.45 2.52 9.65
N ALA A 162 19.63 2.78 8.37
CA ALA A 162 19.30 1.86 7.29
C ALA A 162 20.50 1.75 6.33
N PRO A 163 20.60 0.66 5.54
CA PRO A 163 21.57 0.64 4.46
C PRO A 163 21.25 1.75 3.43
N ALA A 164 22.27 2.16 2.68
CA ALA A 164 22.12 3.19 1.66
C ALA A 164 21.07 2.79 0.61
N VAL A 165 20.35 3.78 0.09
CA VAL A 165 19.39 3.58 -1.00
C VAL A 165 20.12 3.08 -2.24
N ASP A 166 19.64 1.98 -2.81
CA ASP A 166 20.16 1.36 -4.02
C ASP A 166 19.28 1.67 -5.24
N ASP A 167 17.95 1.59 -5.06
CA ASP A 167 16.97 1.83 -6.13
C ASP A 167 15.73 2.53 -5.55
N VAL A 168 15.07 3.36 -6.36
CA VAL A 168 13.79 3.98 -6.02
C VAL A 168 12.85 3.73 -7.17
N ARG A 169 11.68 3.14 -6.89
CA ARG A 169 10.70 2.81 -7.92
C ARG A 169 9.41 3.57 -7.70
N VAL A 170 8.87 4.11 -8.78
CA VAL A 170 7.52 4.66 -8.82
C VAL A 170 6.60 3.61 -9.45
N VAL A 171 5.57 3.23 -8.70
CA VAL A 171 4.56 2.27 -9.13
C VAL A 171 3.29 3.03 -9.50
N VAL A 172 2.90 2.94 -10.78
CA VAL A 172 1.70 3.57 -11.33
C VAL A 172 0.67 2.50 -11.66
N ARG A 173 -0.50 2.58 -11.04
CA ARG A 173 -1.65 1.71 -11.32
C ARG A 173 -2.71 2.49 -12.10
N GLY A 174 -3.01 2.04 -13.31
CA GLY A 174 -3.99 2.64 -14.21
C GLY A 174 -5.06 1.65 -14.70
N PRO A 175 -5.85 2.05 -15.71
CA PRO A 175 -6.84 1.17 -16.34
C PRO A 175 -6.21 -0.02 -17.07
N ASP A 176 -5.02 0.17 -17.65
CA ASP A 176 -4.33 -0.85 -18.46
C ASP A 176 -3.42 -1.78 -17.63
N GLY A 177 -3.39 -1.60 -16.31
CA GLY A 177 -2.59 -2.43 -15.39
C GLY A 177 -1.62 -1.63 -14.54
N ILE A 178 -0.49 -2.25 -14.21
CA ILE A 178 0.56 -1.68 -13.35
C ILE A 178 1.82 -1.44 -14.18
N SER A 179 2.38 -0.24 -14.05
CA SER A 179 3.69 0.13 -14.58
C SER A 179 4.64 0.46 -13.43
N ARG A 180 5.88 -0.02 -13.53
CA ARG A 180 6.96 0.25 -12.57
C ARG A 180 8.08 0.97 -13.29
N MET A 181 8.55 2.07 -12.71
CA MET A 181 9.59 2.91 -13.30
C MET A 181 10.68 3.14 -12.27
N ASN A 182 11.92 2.90 -12.67
CA ASN A 182 13.07 3.27 -11.85
C ASN A 182 13.23 4.79 -11.90
N ALA A 183 13.35 5.41 -10.74
CA ALA A 183 13.63 6.82 -10.59
C ALA A 183 15.14 7.05 -10.62
N THR A 184 15.55 8.14 -11.24
CA THR A 184 16.97 8.56 -11.29
C THR A 184 17.22 9.59 -10.21
N GLU A 185 18.34 9.48 -9.50
CA GLU A 185 18.73 10.49 -8.51
C GLU A 185 18.97 11.84 -9.19
N SER A 186 18.27 12.87 -8.71
CA SER A 186 18.32 14.24 -9.22
C SER A 186 19.18 15.19 -8.36
N GLY A 187 19.83 14.68 -7.32
CA GLY A 187 20.65 15.43 -6.37
C GLY A 187 20.04 15.52 -4.96
N ASP A 188 20.89 15.71 -3.95
CA ASP A 188 20.53 15.81 -2.53
C ASP A 188 19.68 14.63 -2.01
N GLY A 189 19.89 13.42 -2.54
CA GLY A 189 19.11 12.23 -2.18
C GLY A 189 17.66 12.25 -2.69
N ASN A 190 17.31 13.15 -3.61
CA ASN A 190 16.00 13.16 -4.28
C ASN A 190 16.02 12.36 -5.57
N TYR A 191 14.90 11.75 -5.94
CA TYR A 191 14.76 10.92 -7.12
C TYR A 191 13.63 11.41 -8.02
N THR A 192 13.81 11.28 -9.34
CA THR A 192 12.83 11.67 -10.35
C THR A 192 12.54 10.52 -11.31
N ALA A 193 11.26 10.24 -11.55
CA ALA A 193 10.81 9.31 -12.59
C ALA A 193 9.93 10.05 -13.61
N LEU A 194 10.04 9.64 -14.89
CA LEU A 194 9.25 10.18 -15.99
C LEU A 194 8.31 9.10 -16.53
N ALA A 195 7.05 9.45 -16.74
CA ALA A 195 6.05 8.57 -17.31
C ALA A 195 5.25 9.27 -18.41
N THR A 196 4.97 8.58 -19.51
CA THR A 196 3.91 8.99 -20.43
C THR A 196 2.66 8.22 -20.04
N LEU A 197 1.63 8.92 -19.60
CA LEU A 197 0.37 8.33 -19.16
C LEU A 197 -0.73 8.67 -20.16
N ASP A 198 -1.52 7.67 -20.50
CA ASP A 198 -2.75 7.88 -21.25
C ASP A 198 -3.80 8.62 -20.39
N PRO A 199 -4.86 9.16 -21.00
CA PRO A 199 -5.96 9.74 -20.27
C PRO A 199 -6.63 8.72 -19.36
N GLY A 200 -6.75 9.04 -18.07
CA GLY A 200 -7.24 8.09 -17.07
C GLY A 200 -7.11 8.57 -15.64
N SER A 201 -7.52 7.70 -14.72
CA SER A 201 -7.29 7.87 -13.28
C SER A 201 -6.32 6.82 -12.79
N TYR A 202 -5.27 7.28 -12.12
CA TYR A 202 -4.16 6.47 -11.67
C TYR A 202 -4.00 6.56 -10.17
N ARG A 203 -3.51 5.48 -9.55
CA ARG A 203 -2.96 5.49 -8.19
C ARG A 203 -1.46 5.30 -8.27
N VAL A 204 -0.72 6.15 -7.57
CA VAL A 204 0.74 6.16 -7.64
C VAL A 204 1.32 6.12 -6.24
N TYR A 205 2.34 5.30 -6.03
CA TYR A 205 3.15 5.28 -4.81
C TYR A 205 4.62 5.02 -5.19
N ALA A 206 5.53 5.25 -4.24
CA ALA A 206 6.95 5.01 -4.39
C ALA A 206 7.44 3.97 -3.39
N GLU A 207 8.42 3.17 -3.81
CA GLU A 207 9.15 2.20 -3.01
C GLU A 207 10.64 2.55 -3.02
N VAL A 208 11.28 2.46 -1.86
CA VAL A 208 12.72 2.70 -1.67
C VAL A 208 13.38 1.37 -1.34
N TYR A 209 14.40 1.01 -2.10
CA TYR A 209 15.12 -0.25 -1.96
C TYR A 209 16.53 -0.01 -1.43
N ALA A 210 16.99 -0.96 -0.61
CA ALA A 210 18.38 -1.09 -0.23
C ALA A 210 18.83 -2.52 -0.54
N GLY A 211 19.56 -2.68 -1.65
CA GLY A 211 19.77 -3.98 -2.27
C GLY A 211 18.46 -4.58 -2.77
N ASP A 212 18.15 -5.81 -2.38
CA ASP A 212 16.95 -6.53 -2.83
C ASP A 212 15.71 -6.33 -1.92
N ARG A 213 15.77 -5.42 -0.96
CA ARG A 213 14.73 -5.24 0.07
C ARG A 213 14.08 -3.88 0.00
N VAL A 214 12.76 -3.83 0.16
CA VAL A 214 12.03 -2.58 0.38
C VAL A 214 12.28 -2.08 1.81
N VAL A 215 12.80 -0.87 1.93
CA VAL A 215 13.11 -0.19 3.20
C VAL A 215 12.33 1.12 3.39
N GLY A 216 11.45 1.46 2.45
CA GLY A 216 10.57 2.62 2.53
C GLY A 216 9.44 2.56 1.52
N THR A 217 8.28 3.13 1.87
CA THR A 217 7.11 3.20 0.99
C THR A 217 6.35 4.51 1.22
N SER A 218 6.02 5.23 0.15
CA SER A 218 5.23 6.45 0.25
C SER A 218 3.74 6.16 0.44
N ASP A 219 2.98 7.19 0.81
CA ASP A 219 1.53 7.13 0.66
C ASP A 219 1.13 7.07 -0.82
N SER A 220 -0.04 6.49 -1.09
CA SER A 220 -0.62 6.47 -2.43
C SER A 220 -1.30 7.80 -2.75
N ILE A 221 -0.97 8.41 -3.89
CA ILE A 221 -1.65 9.59 -4.43
C ILE A 221 -2.54 9.20 -5.62
N ARG A 222 -3.57 10.00 -5.90
CA ARG A 222 -4.38 9.87 -7.13
C ARG A 222 -3.92 10.89 -8.16
N VAL A 223 -3.67 10.42 -9.37
CA VAL A 223 -3.31 11.27 -10.52
C VAL A 223 -4.38 11.11 -11.59
N ARG A 224 -4.88 12.22 -12.11
CA ARG A 224 -5.85 12.20 -13.21
C ARG A 224 -5.26 12.89 -14.42
N VAL A 225 -5.28 12.19 -15.55
CA VAL A 225 -4.80 12.67 -16.85
C VAL A 225 -6.03 12.84 -17.73
N SER A 226 -6.23 14.03 -18.29
CA SER A 226 -7.36 14.33 -19.17
C SER A 226 -6.91 14.47 -20.61
N ASN A 227 -7.82 14.16 -21.53
CA ASN A 227 -7.63 14.28 -22.98
C ASN A 227 -7.77 15.71 -23.50
N GLU A 228 -8.00 16.68 -22.61
CA GLU A 228 -8.21 18.07 -23.00
C GLU A 228 -6.87 18.67 -23.41
N THR A 229 -6.58 18.61 -24.71
CA THR A 229 -5.70 19.59 -25.35
C THR A 229 -6.31 20.94 -25.02
N THR A 230 -5.65 21.70 -24.14
CA THR A 230 -6.04 23.10 -23.94
C THR A 230 -5.71 23.80 -25.25
N THR A 231 -6.68 23.84 -26.16
CA THR A 231 -6.57 24.64 -27.38
C THR A 231 -6.50 26.07 -26.87
N VAL A 232 -5.29 26.66 -26.88
CA VAL A 232 -5.13 28.09 -26.69
C VAL A 232 -5.75 28.73 -27.92
N THR A 233 -7.06 28.98 -27.87
CA THR A 233 -7.74 29.82 -28.83
C THR A 233 -7.19 31.22 -28.62
N ARG A 234 -6.10 31.56 -29.32
CA ARG A 234 -5.77 32.95 -29.57
C ARG A 234 -6.91 33.47 -30.44
N THR A 235 -7.84 34.21 -29.84
CA THR A 235 -8.76 35.05 -30.60
C THR A 235 -7.90 35.88 -31.55
N PRO A 236 -7.99 35.73 -32.88
CA PRO A 236 -7.33 36.66 -33.77
C PRO A 236 -7.99 38.01 -33.54
N GLU A 237 -7.26 38.94 -32.91
CA GLU A 237 -7.61 40.36 -32.99
C GLU A 237 -7.56 40.74 -34.46
N ASN A 238 -8.74 40.89 -35.04
CA ASN A 238 -8.91 41.45 -36.37
C ASN A 238 -8.66 42.96 -36.25
N GLY A 239 -7.39 43.33 -36.12
CA GLY A 239 -6.91 44.70 -36.07
C GLY A 239 -6.86 45.28 -37.48
N THR A 240 -7.93 45.96 -37.85
CA THR A 240 -8.00 46.85 -39.01
C THR A 240 -6.86 47.87 -38.95
N VAL A 241 -6.15 48.03 -40.06
CA VAL A 241 -5.13 49.06 -40.27
C VAL A 241 -5.75 50.44 -40.03
N ALA A 242 -5.22 51.17 -39.05
CA ALA A 242 -5.30 52.61 -38.99
C ALA A 242 -3.90 53.14 -38.69
N GLU A 243 -3.29 53.74 -39.72
CA GLU A 243 -2.18 54.66 -39.56
C GLU A 243 -2.65 55.84 -38.71
N ASP A 244 -2.09 56.01 -37.52
CA ASP A 244 -1.79 57.37 -37.06
C ASP A 244 -0.61 57.35 -36.08
N ALA A 245 0.29 58.28 -36.30
CA ALA A 245 1.51 58.47 -35.54
C ALA A 245 1.19 59.24 -34.26
N THR A 246 1.67 58.78 -33.11
CA THR A 246 2.10 59.69 -32.03
C THR A 246 2.93 58.96 -30.98
N THR A 247 3.99 59.64 -30.59
CA THR A 247 5.01 59.33 -29.60
C THR A 247 4.49 59.40 -28.16
N SER A 248 5.26 58.78 -27.24
CA SER A 248 5.20 58.90 -25.75
C SER A 248 4.16 58.00 -25.06
N ALA A 249 4.38 57.32 -23.94
CA ALA A 249 5.36 57.46 -22.87
C ALA A 249 5.63 56.08 -22.22
N ASN A 250 6.78 56.04 -21.57
CA ASN A 250 7.32 55.01 -20.70
C ASN A 250 6.38 54.72 -19.50
N GLU A 251 5.76 53.54 -19.44
CA GLU A 251 5.11 53.07 -18.22
C GLU A 251 5.64 51.69 -17.79
N THR A 252 5.97 51.64 -16.51
CA THR A 252 6.68 50.58 -15.79
C THR A 252 5.70 49.48 -15.41
N PRO A 253 6.06 48.18 -15.52
CA PRO A 253 5.15 47.11 -15.16
C PRO A 253 4.95 47.06 -13.63
N GLU A 254 3.70 47.29 -13.21
CA GLU A 254 3.24 47.23 -11.83
C GLU A 254 3.16 45.76 -11.38
N THR A 255 3.92 45.44 -10.33
CA THR A 255 4.01 44.09 -9.76
C THR A 255 2.84 43.88 -8.80
N THR A 256 1.92 42.97 -9.11
CA THR A 256 0.81 42.63 -8.22
C THR A 256 1.31 41.72 -7.08
N GLN A 257 1.64 42.33 -5.93
CA GLN A 257 1.89 41.61 -4.68
C GLN A 257 0.60 40.98 -4.17
N SER A 258 0.60 39.65 -4.02
CA SER A 258 -0.45 38.92 -3.29
C SER A 258 -0.17 39.04 -1.79
N THR A 259 -1.03 39.76 -1.08
CA THR A 259 -1.00 39.95 0.36
C THR A 259 -1.41 38.66 1.08
N ALA A 260 -0.48 38.07 1.84
CA ALA A 260 -0.77 36.99 2.77
C ALA A 260 -1.51 37.55 4.00
N GLU A 261 -2.72 37.06 4.27
CA GLU A 261 -3.47 37.37 5.48
C GLU A 261 -2.81 36.74 6.71
N ASN A 262 -2.15 37.58 7.50
CA ASN A 262 -1.60 37.27 8.81
C ASN A 262 -2.74 37.22 9.85
N ARG A 263 -3.28 36.03 10.16
CA ARG A 263 -4.19 35.84 11.29
C ARG A 263 -3.41 35.75 12.60
N THR A 264 -3.40 36.86 13.33
CA THR A 264 -2.98 36.94 14.73
C THR A 264 -4.14 36.51 15.63
N ALA A 265 -3.98 35.44 16.40
CA ALA A 265 -4.92 35.08 17.46
C ALA A 265 -4.45 35.73 18.78
N VAL A 266 -5.19 36.74 19.24
CA VAL A 266 -5.02 37.41 20.54
C VAL A 266 -6.25 37.13 21.41
N GLY A 267 -5.99 36.50 22.56
CA GLY A 267 -6.59 36.84 23.86
C GLY A 267 -7.97 36.29 24.23
N ASN A 268 -8.02 35.44 25.26
CA ASN A 268 -8.55 35.89 26.56
C ASN A 268 -8.17 34.93 27.69
N GLY A 269 -7.61 35.49 28.77
CA GLY A 269 -7.28 34.77 29.98
C GLY A 269 -8.50 34.54 30.88
N THR A 270 -8.41 33.49 31.69
CA THR A 270 -9.12 33.44 32.98
C THR A 270 -8.18 32.85 34.01
N THR A 271 -7.78 33.70 34.94
CA THR A 271 -7.01 33.41 36.14
C THR A 271 -7.97 32.95 37.23
N THR A 272 -7.71 31.81 37.86
CA THR A 272 -8.31 31.45 39.16
C THR A 272 -7.20 30.95 40.07
N GLU A 273 -6.77 31.83 40.98
CA GLU A 273 -6.00 31.49 42.17
C GLU A 273 -6.92 31.10 43.33
N ASN A 274 -6.30 30.40 44.28
CA ASN A 274 -6.64 30.18 45.69
C ASN A 274 -7.41 28.91 46.11
N GLY A 275 -6.71 28.12 46.93
CA GLY A 275 -7.26 27.00 47.68
C GLY A 275 -6.19 26.17 48.41
N THR A 276 -5.48 26.78 49.36
CA THR A 276 -4.65 26.08 50.36
C THR A 276 -5.54 25.33 51.35
N ALA A 277 -5.34 24.02 51.53
CA ALA A 277 -5.67 23.32 52.78
C ALA A 277 -4.80 22.05 52.93
N ASP A 278 -4.18 21.99 54.09
CA ASP A 278 -3.20 21.05 54.61
C ASP A 278 -3.88 19.79 55.22
N ALA A 279 -3.06 18.76 55.44
CA ALA A 279 -3.25 17.55 56.25
C ALA A 279 -4.18 16.44 55.73
N ASN A 280 -3.63 15.25 55.42
CA ASN A 280 -3.49 14.16 56.41
C ASN A 280 -2.96 12.85 55.77
N ARG A 281 -1.70 12.52 56.05
CA ARG A 281 -1.18 11.21 56.51
C ARG A 281 -2.03 9.94 56.22
N THR A 282 -1.50 9.01 55.43
CA THR A 282 -1.13 7.66 55.93
C THR A 282 -0.13 6.95 55.01
N GLN A 283 0.93 6.44 55.62
CA GLN A 283 1.90 5.53 55.04
C GLN A 283 1.24 4.20 54.67
N ARG A 284 1.62 3.62 53.53
CA ARG A 284 1.70 2.16 53.40
C ARG A 284 2.87 1.76 52.50
N THR A 285 3.96 1.42 53.16
CA THR A 285 5.03 0.56 52.66
C THR A 285 4.46 -0.80 52.27
N GLY A 286 4.74 -1.25 51.05
CA GLY A 286 4.40 -2.58 50.57
C GLY A 286 5.42 -3.01 49.52
N THR A 287 6.51 -3.60 49.98
CA THR A 287 7.46 -4.39 49.19
C THR A 287 6.76 -5.66 48.68
N PRO A 288 6.69 -5.93 47.36
CA PRO A 288 6.36 -7.25 46.87
C PRO A 288 7.63 -8.11 46.88
N ALA A 289 7.54 -9.24 47.57
CA ALA A 289 8.56 -10.26 47.70
C ALA A 289 8.94 -10.86 46.34
N ALA A 290 10.22 -11.21 46.20
CA ALA A 290 10.73 -12.10 45.18
C ALA A 290 10.02 -13.47 45.28
N SER A 291 9.48 -13.94 44.16
CA SER A 291 9.14 -15.36 43.98
C SER A 291 10.20 -15.94 43.04
N VAL A 292 11.05 -16.76 43.63
CA VAL A 292 11.92 -17.71 42.96
C VAL A 292 11.04 -18.87 42.53
N ASP A 293 10.95 -19.14 41.24
CA ASP A 293 10.63 -20.48 40.75
C ASP A 293 11.73 -20.91 39.78
N ASP A 294 12.54 -21.80 40.34
CA ASP A 294 13.56 -22.63 39.76
C ASP A 294 12.89 -23.81 39.04
N ALA A 295 13.12 -23.93 37.73
CA ALA A 295 12.93 -25.20 37.03
C ALA A 295 13.74 -25.24 35.73
N GLY A 296 14.84 -26.01 35.75
CA GLY A 296 15.11 -26.92 34.64
C GLY A 296 16.20 -26.50 33.65
N ASN A 297 17.44 -26.44 34.15
CA ASN A 297 18.65 -26.56 33.35
C ASN A 297 18.71 -27.95 32.67
N ALA A 298 18.68 -28.00 31.33
CA ALA A 298 19.01 -29.20 30.55
C ALA A 298 20.21 -28.90 29.65
N THR A 299 21.40 -29.05 30.22
CA THR A 299 22.66 -29.14 29.49
C THR A 299 22.77 -30.56 28.91
N SER A 300 22.71 -30.69 27.59
CA SER A 300 23.11 -31.93 26.90
C SER A 300 24.43 -31.69 26.18
N THR A 301 25.51 -32.09 26.85
CA THR A 301 26.83 -32.30 26.25
C THR A 301 26.91 -33.76 25.86
N GLY A 302 26.75 -34.06 24.57
CA GLY A 302 26.94 -35.40 24.01
C GLY A 302 27.77 -35.27 22.73
N GLY A 303 29.07 -35.56 22.85
CA GLY A 303 29.97 -35.63 21.71
C GLY A 303 30.07 -37.05 21.12
N ILE A 304 30.57 -37.07 19.88
CA ILE A 304 31.25 -38.13 19.12
C ILE A 304 30.35 -39.10 18.30
N GLY A 305 30.63 -39.09 16.99
CA GLY A 305 30.19 -40.05 15.96
C GLY A 305 29.98 -39.34 14.62
N ASP A 306 31.01 -38.85 13.94
CA ASP A 306 31.75 -39.59 12.91
C ASP A 306 30.94 -40.72 12.24
N LEU A 307 30.28 -40.42 11.12
CA LEU A 307 30.08 -41.31 9.98
C LEU A 307 29.87 -40.47 8.72
N GLY A 308 30.83 -40.53 7.80
CA GLY A 308 30.71 -39.98 6.46
C GLY A 308 29.65 -40.69 5.62
N GLY A 309 28.99 -39.94 4.74
CA GLY A 309 28.08 -40.47 3.72
C GLY A 309 27.37 -39.34 2.96
N PRO A 310 27.33 -39.35 1.61
CA PRO A 310 27.08 -38.16 0.81
C PRO A 310 25.59 -37.89 0.55
N GLY A 311 25.27 -36.61 0.38
CA GLY A 311 24.22 -36.20 -0.56
C GLY A 311 22.78 -36.27 -0.07
N VAL A 312 22.34 -35.21 0.61
CA VAL A 312 20.98 -34.69 0.47
C VAL A 312 21.04 -33.17 0.47
N THR A 313 20.92 -32.59 -0.71
CA THR A 313 20.72 -31.16 -0.91
C THR A 313 19.37 -30.76 -0.31
N ASN A 314 19.40 -30.08 0.84
CA ASN A 314 18.22 -29.40 1.41
C ASN A 314 17.78 -28.28 0.45
N ALA A 315 16.82 -28.60 -0.41
CA ALA A 315 16.05 -27.66 -1.19
C ALA A 315 14.82 -27.24 -0.37
N LEU A 316 14.98 -26.28 0.55
CA LEU A 316 13.89 -25.61 1.27
C LEU A 316 14.37 -24.27 1.85
N GLY A 317 15.03 -23.49 1.00
CA GLY A 317 15.27 -22.05 1.22
C GLY A 317 14.32 -21.28 0.31
N GLY A 318 13.04 -21.20 0.70
CA GLY A 318 12.05 -20.37 0.02
C GLY A 318 12.42 -18.90 0.19
N ARG A 319 13.26 -18.38 -0.71
CA ARG A 319 13.61 -16.96 -0.73
C ARG A 319 12.38 -16.16 -1.12
N PHE A 320 12.07 -15.14 -0.34
CA PHE A 320 11.05 -14.14 -0.62
C PHE A 320 11.38 -13.17 -1.76
N SER A 321 12.38 -13.49 -2.61
CA SER A 321 12.89 -12.67 -3.71
C SER A 321 11.88 -12.38 -4.85
N GLY A 322 10.60 -12.69 -4.68
CA GLY A 322 9.55 -12.49 -5.68
C GLY A 322 8.46 -11.49 -5.30
N LEU A 323 8.46 -10.94 -4.07
CA LEU A 323 7.34 -10.12 -3.62
C LEU A 323 7.32 -8.74 -4.29
N THR A 324 8.44 -8.20 -4.75
CA THR A 324 8.46 -6.85 -5.38
C THR A 324 9.30 -6.75 -6.66
N GLY A 325 10.03 -7.82 -7.03
CA GLY A 325 11.06 -7.78 -8.08
C GLY A 325 10.80 -8.56 -9.38
N SER A 326 9.69 -9.28 -9.54
CA SER A 326 9.49 -10.10 -10.75
C SER A 326 8.86 -9.28 -11.89
N PRO A 327 9.51 -9.16 -13.07
CA PRO A 327 8.80 -8.77 -14.28
C PRO A 327 7.77 -9.87 -14.60
N LEU A 328 6.51 -9.47 -14.73
CA LEU A 328 5.38 -10.30 -15.16
C LEU A 328 5.71 -11.02 -16.49
N LEU A 329 6.24 -12.25 -16.43
CA LEU A 329 6.09 -13.22 -17.51
C LEU A 329 4.73 -13.90 -17.33
N LEU A 330 3.72 -13.30 -17.95
CA LEU A 330 2.66 -13.95 -18.73
C LEU A 330 2.40 -15.45 -18.40
N VAL A 331 1.76 -15.73 -17.25
CA VAL A 331 1.02 -16.99 -17.05
C VAL A 331 -0.43 -16.76 -17.48
N GLY A 332 -0.60 -16.57 -18.79
CA GLY A 332 -1.89 -16.43 -19.47
C GLY A 332 -2.38 -17.74 -20.10
N ALA A 333 -2.11 -18.91 -19.49
CA ALA A 333 -2.36 -20.20 -20.14
C ALA A 333 -3.10 -21.27 -19.34
N LEU A 334 -3.58 -21.02 -18.10
CA LEU A 334 -4.25 -22.08 -17.32
C LEU A 334 -5.66 -21.79 -16.80
N VAL A 335 -6.19 -20.57 -16.97
CA VAL A 335 -7.60 -20.27 -16.61
C VAL A 335 -8.55 -20.33 -17.83
N GLY A 336 -8.01 -20.37 -19.06
CA GLY A 336 -8.79 -20.59 -20.28
C GLY A 336 -9.33 -22.02 -20.47
N GLY A 337 -8.85 -22.98 -19.67
CA GLY A 337 -9.28 -24.38 -19.76
C GLY A 337 -10.57 -24.71 -19.02
N LEU A 338 -10.97 -23.91 -18.03
CA LEU A 338 -12.13 -24.25 -17.19
C LEU A 338 -13.46 -23.73 -17.76
N VAL A 339 -13.46 -22.61 -18.49
CA VAL A 339 -14.69 -22.03 -19.05
C VAL A 339 -15.14 -22.76 -20.33
N LEU A 340 -14.23 -23.42 -21.06
CA LEU A 340 -14.60 -24.25 -22.21
C LEU A 340 -15.24 -25.60 -21.81
N SER A 341 -15.04 -26.08 -20.58
CA SER A 341 -15.63 -27.34 -20.12
C SER A 341 -17.15 -27.22 -19.93
N THR A 342 -17.63 -26.10 -19.38
CA THR A 342 -19.06 -25.94 -19.06
C THR A 342 -19.91 -25.72 -20.31
N ALA A 343 -19.40 -25.00 -21.31
CA ALA A 343 -20.10 -24.79 -22.58
C ALA A 343 -20.22 -26.08 -23.41
N ALA A 344 -19.16 -26.90 -23.42
CA ALA A 344 -19.17 -28.22 -24.09
C ALA A 344 -20.10 -29.21 -23.38
N TYR A 345 -20.17 -29.17 -22.04
CA TYR A 345 -21.06 -30.05 -21.29
C TYR A 345 -22.55 -29.73 -21.52
N GLN A 346 -22.92 -28.44 -21.63
CA GLN A 346 -24.31 -28.06 -21.92
C GLN A 346 -24.75 -28.39 -23.36
N THR A 347 -23.84 -28.33 -24.34
CA THR A 347 -24.17 -28.74 -25.72
C THR A 347 -24.32 -30.25 -25.85
N LEU A 348 -23.51 -31.04 -25.16
CA LEU A 348 -23.65 -32.50 -25.12
C LEU A 348 -24.91 -32.96 -24.38
N TYR A 349 -25.35 -32.24 -23.35
CA TYR A 349 -26.57 -32.59 -22.60
C TYR A 349 -27.86 -32.31 -23.40
N ALA A 350 -27.87 -31.28 -24.27
CA ALA A 350 -29.02 -30.96 -25.12
C ALA A 350 -29.23 -31.97 -26.26
N LEU A 351 -28.16 -32.61 -26.74
CA LEU A 351 -28.23 -33.60 -27.83
C LEU A 351 -28.71 -34.99 -27.39
N ARG A 352 -28.64 -35.32 -26.09
CA ARG A 352 -29.08 -36.62 -25.57
C ARG A 352 -30.57 -36.66 -25.17
N ARG A 353 -31.28 -35.54 -25.28
CA ARG A 353 -32.69 -35.40 -24.88
C ARG A 353 -33.66 -35.26 -26.06
N ARG A 354 -33.19 -35.53 -27.28
CA ARG A 354 -34.02 -35.80 -28.46
C ARG A 354 -33.85 -37.26 -28.85
#